data_AF-A0A9P4S138-F1
#
_entry.id   AF-A0A9P4S138-F1
#
_cell.length_a   1.000
_cell.length_b   1.000
_cell.length_c   1.000
_cell.angle_alpha   90.00
_cell.angle_beta   90.00
_cell.angle_gamma   90.00
#
_symmetry.space_group_name_H-M   'P 1'
#
loop_
_entity.id
_entity.type
_entity.pdbx_description
1 polymer ?
#
loop_
_entity_poly.entity_id
_entity_poly.type
_entity_poly.pdbx_seq_one_letter_code
_entity_poly.pdbx_strand_id
1 'polypeptide(L)'
;MKLEIIYIICLSSVFGLLTTWRISLLLSSSTKFQTLLLLRKWIYYTQVIKRINGSSSWTVSRLFLLISYIIINILFSVLATLSAINLIVPFLGGRTNIICDRVFTIDLPTYELMHRWIGRVGICMATIGIFTLLPLRRYVFKLFQKIHFVSVLTLLVSLWYHINVNHRLPLIYLSIASTLQIYRNTGTRSRSDMVAEQVSSAGLGPSVFRLTCSLKRKWEVKPGQYIYVTIPGLAKHRLLFLQSHPYYIAWEDQCPRSGASLIHIIIEERKGFTSMLRHIRPEQSIIIRGPYGAEHKLHRFDKVLFLYNELSLASQLLAIRNLLEAHNDQSARLRRLSLVWLLHTHVEIKLTSGSSKVDKGNESQQFSQISARFYKVHEKLNISWLIDREWMAEAGNMAISVYGTPSFEKSISKAVYA
;
A
#
# COMPACT_ATOMS: atom_id res chain seq x y z
N MET A 1 1.13 28.05 12.09
CA MET A 1 1.18 28.33 10.63
C MET A 1 -0.09 28.03 9.82
N LYS A 2 -0.66 26.81 9.76
CA LYS A 2 -1.85 26.57 8.90
C LYS A 2 -3.19 27.04 9.49
N LEU A 3 -3.36 27.01 10.81
CA LEU A 3 -4.60 27.47 11.46
C LEU A 3 -4.72 29.00 11.42
N GLU A 4 -3.62 29.71 11.65
CA GLU A 4 -3.58 31.19 11.65
C GLU A 4 -3.97 31.79 10.31
N ILE A 5 -3.57 31.17 9.20
CA ILE A 5 -3.94 31.63 7.84
C ILE A 5 -5.46 31.50 7.62
N ILE A 6 -6.10 30.44 8.11
CA ILE A 6 -7.56 30.26 7.98
C ILE A 6 -8.29 31.31 8.82
N TYR A 7 -7.83 31.57 10.04
CA TYR A 7 -8.40 32.62 10.89
C TYR A 7 -8.21 34.02 10.28
N ILE A 8 -7.05 34.32 9.69
CA ILE A 8 -6.78 35.59 9.02
C ILE A 8 -7.69 35.78 7.80
N ILE A 9 -7.95 34.72 7.02
CA ILE A 9 -8.86 34.77 5.86
C ILE A 9 -10.33 34.96 6.31
N CYS A 10 -10.77 34.28 7.36
CA CYS A 10 -12.11 34.52 7.92
C CYS A 10 -12.24 35.92 8.54
N LEU A 11 -11.22 36.42 9.25
CA LEU A 11 -11.26 37.73 9.87
C LEU A 11 -11.27 38.84 8.81
N SER A 12 -10.47 38.69 7.75
CA SER A 12 -10.41 39.65 6.63
C SER A 12 -11.69 39.68 5.79
N SER A 13 -12.38 38.54 5.62
CA SER A 13 -13.67 38.52 4.92
C SER A 13 -14.79 39.19 5.73
N VAL A 14 -14.82 38.98 7.05
CA VAL A 14 -15.75 39.67 7.95
C VAL A 14 -15.46 41.18 8.00
N PHE A 15 -14.18 41.57 8.08
CA PHE A 15 -13.80 42.98 8.06
C PHE A 15 -14.11 43.64 6.71
N GLY A 16 -13.96 42.93 5.59
CA GLY A 16 -14.36 43.37 4.26
C GLY A 16 -15.87 43.59 4.13
N LEU A 17 -16.69 42.69 4.70
CA LEU A 17 -18.15 42.84 4.70
C LEU A 17 -18.62 44.01 5.59
N LEU A 18 -17.99 44.19 6.76
CA LEU A 18 -18.33 45.29 7.66
C LEU A 18 -17.91 46.65 7.10
N THR A 19 -16.75 46.73 6.44
CA THR A 19 -16.28 47.97 5.79
C THR A 19 -17.15 48.32 4.58
N THR A 20 -17.50 47.35 3.73
CA THR A 20 -18.40 47.58 2.59
C THR A 20 -19.82 47.95 3.03
N TRP A 21 -20.32 47.35 4.12
CA TRP A 21 -21.60 47.76 4.72
C TRP A 21 -21.54 49.18 5.29
N ARG A 22 -20.48 49.55 6.02
CA ARG A 22 -20.30 50.91 6.53
C ARG A 22 -20.16 51.94 5.40
N ILE A 23 -19.41 51.64 4.35
CA ILE A 23 -19.28 52.50 3.17
C ILE A 23 -20.65 52.65 2.49
N SER A 24 -21.43 51.58 2.41
CA SER A 24 -22.83 51.64 1.94
C SER A 24 -23.66 52.58 2.82
N LEU A 25 -23.54 52.54 4.14
CA LEU A 25 -24.28 53.46 5.01
C LEU A 25 -23.89 54.93 4.83
N LEU A 26 -22.65 55.22 4.42
CA LEU A 26 -22.14 56.57 4.14
C LEU A 26 -22.53 57.12 2.76
N LEU A 27 -22.99 56.26 1.84
CA LEU A 27 -23.43 56.66 0.50
C LEU A 27 -24.87 57.22 0.54
N SER A 28 -25.03 58.43 -0.01
CA SER A 28 -26.33 59.06 -0.26
C SER A 28 -27.23 58.18 -1.12
N SER A 29 -28.56 58.28 -0.93
CA SER A 29 -29.57 57.48 -1.64
C SER A 29 -29.44 57.57 -3.16
N SER A 30 -29.06 58.74 -3.68
CA SER A 30 -28.85 58.95 -5.11
C SER A 30 -27.58 58.23 -5.63
N THR A 31 -26.52 58.22 -4.83
CA THR A 31 -25.26 57.53 -5.17
C THR A 31 -25.39 56.02 -5.09
N LYS A 32 -26.19 55.50 -4.13
CA LYS A 32 -26.57 54.08 -4.06
C LYS A 32 -27.31 53.62 -5.31
N PHE A 33 -28.24 54.42 -5.80
CA PHE A 33 -29.03 54.09 -6.98
C PHE A 33 -28.15 54.04 -8.25
N GLN A 34 -27.25 55.00 -8.44
CA GLN A 34 -26.34 55.02 -9.59
C GLN A 34 -25.29 53.90 -9.54
N THR A 35 -24.76 53.60 -8.36
CA THR A 35 -23.83 52.46 -8.18
C THR A 35 -24.52 51.12 -8.40
N LEU A 36 -25.76 50.94 -7.94
CA LEU A 36 -26.60 49.77 -8.26
C LEU A 36 -26.92 49.67 -9.75
N LEU A 37 -27.14 50.80 -10.44
CA LEU A 37 -27.36 50.83 -11.89
C LEU A 37 -26.10 50.47 -12.67
N LEU A 38 -24.93 50.93 -12.24
CA LEU A 38 -23.63 50.55 -12.82
C LEU A 38 -23.32 49.07 -12.57
N LEU A 39 -23.53 48.57 -11.35
CA LEU A 39 -23.44 47.15 -11.00
C LEU A 39 -24.43 46.32 -11.80
N ARG A 40 -25.69 46.77 -11.93
CA ARG A 40 -26.70 46.13 -12.77
C ARG A 40 -26.31 46.14 -14.23
N LYS A 41 -25.66 47.19 -14.74
CA LYS A 41 -25.15 47.25 -16.13
C LYS A 41 -23.93 46.35 -16.36
N TRP A 42 -23.11 46.15 -15.32
CA TRP A 42 -21.97 45.22 -15.33
C TRP A 42 -22.40 43.75 -15.18
N ILE A 43 -23.43 43.48 -14.39
CA ILE A 43 -23.93 42.13 -14.08
C ILE A 43 -25.01 41.68 -15.09
N TYR A 44 -25.89 42.58 -15.55
CA TYR A 44 -26.97 42.28 -16.48
C TYR A 44 -26.69 42.87 -17.86
N TYR A 45 -26.00 42.07 -18.70
CA TYR A 45 -25.82 42.40 -20.11
C TYR A 45 -26.98 41.83 -20.95
N THR A 46 -27.77 42.70 -21.58
CA THR A 46 -29.00 42.34 -22.33
C THR A 46 -28.75 41.50 -23.59
N GLN A 47 -27.51 41.44 -24.10
CA GLN A 47 -27.13 40.56 -25.22
C GLN A 47 -26.98 39.08 -24.80
N VAL A 48 -26.80 38.78 -23.50
CA VAL A 48 -26.64 37.40 -23.01
C VAL A 48 -27.96 36.63 -23.13
N ILE A 49 -29.11 37.28 -22.97
CA ILE A 49 -30.43 36.63 -23.06
C ILE A 49 -30.72 36.16 -24.49
N LYS A 50 -30.36 36.95 -25.52
CA LYS A 50 -30.53 36.53 -26.93
C LYS A 50 -29.62 35.37 -27.32
N ARG A 51 -28.51 35.14 -26.61
CA ARG A 51 -27.60 34.00 -26.84
C ARG A 51 -27.95 32.77 -26.00
N ILE A 52 -28.64 32.93 -24.86
CA ILE A 52 -29.15 31.84 -24.02
C ILE A 52 -30.24 31.03 -24.75
N ASN A 53 -31.01 31.65 -25.65
CA ASN A 53 -32.03 30.95 -26.43
C ASN A 53 -31.47 30.20 -27.66
N GLY A 54 -30.17 30.28 -27.95
CA GLY A 54 -29.58 29.79 -29.20
C GLY A 54 -28.48 28.72 -29.08
N SER A 55 -28.13 28.23 -27.89
CA SER A 55 -27.08 27.21 -27.76
C SER A 55 -27.21 26.46 -26.44
N SER A 56 -27.75 25.23 -26.52
CA SER A 56 -27.74 24.15 -25.52
C SER A 56 -27.56 24.57 -24.05
N SER A 57 -28.71 24.60 -23.37
CA SER A 57 -28.89 24.79 -21.93
C SER A 57 -27.88 24.00 -21.08
N TRP A 58 -27.52 24.58 -19.94
CA TRP A 58 -26.98 23.84 -18.82
C TRP A 58 -27.98 22.74 -18.44
N THR A 59 -27.81 21.55 -18.98
CA THR A 59 -28.71 20.43 -18.69
C THR A 59 -28.62 20.14 -17.19
N VAL A 60 -29.76 19.86 -16.55
CA VAL A 60 -29.86 19.46 -15.13
C VAL A 60 -28.85 18.35 -14.77
N SER A 61 -28.48 17.52 -15.75
CA SER A 61 -27.42 16.53 -15.66
C SER A 61 -26.02 17.10 -15.32
N ARG A 62 -25.64 18.27 -15.83
CA ARG A 62 -24.34 18.91 -15.52
C ARG A 62 -24.31 19.49 -14.10
N LEU A 63 -25.45 20.00 -13.63
CA LEU A 63 -25.60 20.48 -12.26
C LEU A 63 -25.60 19.32 -11.26
N PHE A 64 -26.30 18.23 -11.59
CA PHE A 64 -26.30 17.00 -10.81
C PHE A 64 -24.90 16.37 -10.73
N LEU A 65 -24.16 16.31 -11.86
CA LEU A 65 -22.77 15.85 -11.88
C LEU A 65 -21.85 16.73 -11.03
N LEU A 66 -22.01 18.06 -11.07
CA LEU A 66 -21.25 19.00 -10.24
C LEU A 66 -21.54 18.80 -8.74
N ILE A 67 -22.81 18.66 -8.36
CA ILE A 67 -23.20 18.46 -6.95
C ILE A 67 -22.72 17.09 -6.45
N SER A 68 -22.94 16.02 -7.23
CA SER A 68 -22.41 14.68 -6.92
C SER A 68 -20.89 14.69 -6.80
N TYR A 69 -20.19 15.44 -7.65
CA TYR A 69 -18.74 15.57 -7.65
C TYR A 69 -18.21 16.34 -6.42
N ILE A 70 -18.89 17.41 -5.99
CA ILE A 70 -18.57 18.15 -4.77
C ILE A 70 -18.78 17.27 -3.52
N ILE A 71 -19.89 16.52 -3.46
CA ILE A 71 -20.19 15.60 -2.34
C ILE A 71 -19.14 14.50 -2.25
N ILE A 72 -18.76 13.91 -3.39
CA ILE A 72 -17.65 12.95 -3.51
C ILE A 72 -16.39 13.62 -2.96
N ASN A 73 -15.98 14.79 -3.45
CA ASN A 73 -14.74 15.47 -3.03
C ASN A 73 -14.65 15.86 -1.55
N ILE A 74 -15.76 16.24 -0.90
CA ILE A 74 -15.78 16.52 0.55
C ILE A 74 -15.44 15.25 1.34
N LEU A 75 -15.73 14.06 0.79
CA LEU A 75 -15.43 12.76 1.38
C LEU A 75 -13.95 12.34 1.23
N PHE A 76 -13.12 13.03 0.41
CA PHE A 76 -11.78 12.57 0.01
C PHE A 76 -10.64 13.54 0.33
N SER A 77 -9.49 12.99 0.74
CA SER A 77 -8.27 13.75 1.07
C SER A 77 -7.42 14.11 -0.17
N VAL A 78 -6.77 15.29 -0.11
CA VAL A 78 -5.69 15.88 -0.94
C VAL A 78 -5.74 15.70 -2.46
N LEU A 79 -5.84 14.47 -2.97
CA LEU A 79 -5.95 14.13 -4.39
C LEU A 79 -7.28 14.59 -4.99
N ALA A 80 -8.36 14.55 -4.20
CA ALA A 80 -9.66 15.09 -4.58
C ALA A 80 -9.66 16.62 -4.62
N THR A 81 -8.94 17.26 -3.70
CA THR A 81 -8.76 18.72 -3.69
C THR A 81 -7.97 19.20 -4.92
N LEU A 82 -6.95 18.44 -5.34
CA LEU A 82 -6.22 18.66 -6.59
C LEU A 82 -7.08 18.40 -7.84
N SER A 83 -7.93 17.36 -7.83
CA SER A 83 -8.94 17.13 -8.88
C SER A 83 -9.92 18.31 -9.01
N ALA A 84 -10.38 18.85 -7.87
CA ALA A 84 -11.33 19.95 -7.83
C ALA A 84 -10.76 21.24 -8.40
N ILE A 85 -9.52 21.59 -8.05
CA ILE A 85 -8.80 22.75 -8.62
C ILE A 85 -8.73 22.61 -10.15
N ASN A 86 -8.42 21.41 -10.63
CA ASN A 86 -8.32 21.12 -12.06
C ASN A 86 -9.68 21.01 -12.77
N LEU A 87 -10.83 21.18 -12.10
CA LEU A 87 -12.11 21.29 -12.80
C LEU A 87 -12.63 22.72 -12.90
N ILE A 88 -12.02 23.67 -12.19
CA ILE A 88 -12.41 25.08 -12.25
C ILE A 88 -12.37 25.60 -13.70
N VAL A 89 -11.31 25.27 -14.46
CA VAL A 89 -11.17 25.70 -15.86
C VAL A 89 -12.20 25.03 -16.79
N PRO A 90 -12.47 23.72 -16.67
CA PRO A 90 -13.62 23.08 -17.33
C PRO A 90 -14.99 23.67 -16.98
N PHE A 91 -15.18 24.14 -15.74
CA PHE A 91 -16.45 24.76 -15.32
C PHE A 91 -16.65 26.17 -15.88
N LEU A 92 -15.60 26.84 -16.33
CA LEU A 92 -15.68 28.14 -17.03
C LEU A 92 -16.25 28.02 -18.47
N GLY A 93 -16.56 26.80 -18.93
CA GLY A 93 -17.22 26.52 -20.21
C GLY A 93 -16.26 26.43 -21.39
N GLY A 94 -16.60 25.64 -22.41
CA GLY A 94 -15.72 25.34 -23.56
C GLY A 94 -15.67 26.41 -24.66
N ARG A 95 -16.17 27.63 -24.40
CA ARG A 95 -16.17 28.78 -25.32
C ARG A 95 -15.65 30.01 -24.57
N THR A 96 -15.43 31.12 -25.29
CA THR A 96 -14.90 32.38 -24.74
C THR A 96 -15.54 32.75 -23.40
N ASN A 97 -14.71 32.88 -22.38
CA ASN A 97 -15.11 33.35 -21.06
C ASN A 97 -14.54 34.76 -20.87
N ILE A 98 -15.40 35.70 -20.44
CA ILE A 98 -15.04 37.11 -20.20
C ILE A 98 -13.83 37.21 -19.27
N ILE A 99 -13.71 36.32 -18.30
CA ILE A 99 -12.59 36.30 -17.35
C ILE A 99 -11.28 35.94 -18.06
N CYS A 100 -11.28 34.91 -18.91
CA CYS A 100 -10.07 34.50 -19.64
C CYS A 100 -9.66 35.51 -20.73
N ASP A 101 -10.64 36.14 -21.37
CA ASP A 101 -10.43 37.10 -22.46
C ASP A 101 -9.99 38.49 -21.94
N ARG A 102 -10.64 39.01 -20.88
CA ARG A 102 -10.36 40.36 -20.37
C ARG A 102 -9.33 40.45 -19.24
N VAL A 103 -9.24 39.43 -18.38
CA VAL A 103 -8.35 39.47 -17.21
C VAL A 103 -7.01 38.80 -17.51
N PHE A 104 -7.04 37.68 -18.23
CA PHE A 104 -5.85 36.89 -18.52
C PHE A 104 -5.36 37.01 -19.98
N THR A 105 -6.13 37.67 -20.85
CA THR A 105 -5.80 37.88 -22.27
C THR A 105 -5.29 36.61 -22.96
N ILE A 106 -5.98 35.48 -22.74
CA ILE A 106 -5.61 34.18 -23.30
C ILE A 106 -6.35 33.97 -24.62
N ASP A 107 -5.61 33.66 -25.69
CA ASP A 107 -6.20 33.35 -27.00
C ASP A 107 -7.20 32.19 -26.93
N LEU A 108 -8.32 32.31 -27.63
CA LEU A 108 -9.35 31.28 -27.74
C LEU A 108 -8.82 29.87 -28.08
N PRO A 109 -7.94 29.66 -29.08
CA PRO A 109 -7.38 28.35 -29.36
C PRO A 109 -6.58 27.77 -28.19
N THR A 110 -5.83 28.62 -27.47
CA THR A 110 -5.06 28.24 -26.27
C THR A 110 -6.01 27.86 -25.12
N TYR A 111 -7.08 28.62 -24.92
CA TYR A 111 -8.10 28.33 -23.93
C TYR A 111 -8.86 27.02 -24.21
N GLU A 112 -9.27 26.76 -25.45
CA GLU A 112 -9.94 25.50 -25.83
C GLU A 112 -9.02 24.29 -25.68
N LEU A 113 -7.73 24.47 -25.95
CA LEU A 113 -6.71 23.45 -25.69
C LEU A 113 -6.61 23.19 -24.18
N MET A 114 -6.41 24.22 -23.36
CA MET A 114 -6.34 24.12 -21.90
C MET A 114 -7.59 23.48 -21.31
N HIS A 115 -8.78 23.91 -21.72
CA HIS A 115 -10.07 23.40 -21.26
C HIS A 115 -10.21 21.88 -21.50
N ARG A 116 -9.87 21.40 -22.70
CA ARG A 116 -9.92 19.98 -23.05
C ARG A 116 -8.92 19.15 -22.26
N TRP A 117 -7.70 19.65 -22.08
CA TRP A 117 -6.65 18.90 -21.38
C TRP A 117 -6.87 18.88 -19.86
N ILE A 118 -7.15 20.02 -19.26
CA ILE A 118 -7.40 20.15 -17.82
C ILE A 118 -8.65 19.31 -17.43
N GLY A 119 -9.68 19.26 -18.28
CA GLY A 119 -10.83 18.38 -18.09
C GLY A 119 -10.49 16.88 -18.11
N ARG A 120 -9.64 16.43 -19.05
CA ARG A 120 -9.16 15.03 -19.10
C ARG A 120 -8.36 14.66 -17.86
N VAL A 121 -7.47 15.54 -17.41
CA VAL A 121 -6.67 15.35 -16.19
C VAL A 121 -7.59 15.26 -14.96
N GLY A 122 -8.59 16.15 -14.87
CA GLY A 122 -9.61 16.14 -13.82
C GLY A 122 -10.35 14.80 -13.72
N ILE A 123 -10.80 14.26 -14.87
CA ILE A 123 -11.50 12.96 -14.95
C ILE A 123 -10.58 11.80 -14.52
N CYS A 124 -9.32 11.78 -14.99
CA CYS A 124 -8.36 10.75 -14.59
C CYS A 124 -8.11 10.77 -13.08
N MET A 125 -7.92 11.95 -12.47
CA MET A 125 -7.73 12.07 -11.03
C MET A 125 -8.97 11.68 -10.23
N ALA A 126 -10.17 12.06 -10.68
CA ALA A 126 -11.43 11.66 -10.04
C ALA A 126 -11.61 10.14 -10.09
N THR A 127 -11.30 9.52 -11.23
CA THR A 127 -11.35 8.06 -11.41
C THR A 127 -10.38 7.38 -10.43
N ILE A 128 -9.13 7.83 -10.36
CA ILE A 128 -8.14 7.29 -9.39
C ILE A 128 -8.64 7.45 -7.95
N GLY A 129 -9.20 8.62 -7.60
CA GLY A 129 -9.75 8.89 -6.27
C GLY A 129 -10.86 7.93 -5.88
N ILE A 130 -11.83 7.70 -6.76
CA ILE A 130 -12.94 6.75 -6.55
C ILE A 130 -12.40 5.33 -6.30
N PHE A 131 -11.47 4.85 -7.15
CA PHE A 131 -10.93 3.51 -6.98
C PHE A 131 -9.96 3.35 -5.80
N THR A 132 -9.51 4.47 -5.22
CA THR A 132 -8.68 4.50 -4.01
C THR A 132 -9.50 4.42 -2.72
N LEU A 133 -10.84 4.57 -2.80
CA LEU A 133 -11.75 4.32 -1.66
C LEU A 133 -11.42 3.00 -0.99
N LEU A 134 -11.10 3.04 0.31
CA LEU A 134 -10.81 1.86 1.12
C LEU A 134 -11.81 0.70 0.95
N PRO A 135 -13.14 0.91 0.97
CA PRO A 135 -14.08 -0.18 0.74
C PRO A 135 -13.94 -0.76 -0.68
N LEU A 136 -13.93 0.10 -1.71
CA LEU A 136 -13.85 -0.32 -3.10
C LEU A 136 -12.53 -1.06 -3.40
N ARG A 137 -11.40 -0.51 -2.92
CA ARG A 137 -10.06 -1.09 -3.10
C ARG A 137 -9.92 -2.48 -2.49
N ARG A 138 -10.60 -2.78 -1.39
CA ARG A 138 -10.58 -4.11 -0.76
C ARG A 138 -11.28 -5.17 -1.63
N TYR A 139 -12.42 -4.82 -2.24
CA TYR A 139 -13.18 -5.75 -3.08
C TYR A 139 -12.59 -5.92 -4.48
N VAL A 140 -12.14 -4.83 -5.12
CA VAL A 140 -11.68 -4.84 -6.53
C VAL A 140 -10.21 -4.46 -6.69
N PHE A 141 -9.34 -4.90 -5.76
CA PHE A 141 -7.92 -4.53 -5.73
C PHE A 141 -7.19 -4.73 -7.07
N LYS A 142 -7.41 -5.87 -7.74
CA LYS A 142 -6.78 -6.19 -9.04
C LYS A 142 -7.23 -5.23 -10.15
N LEU A 143 -8.48 -4.78 -10.13
CA LEU A 143 -9.02 -3.83 -11.08
C LEU A 143 -8.50 -2.42 -10.80
N PHE A 144 -8.49 -2.00 -9.52
CA PHE A 144 -7.92 -0.74 -9.08
C PHE A 144 -6.49 -0.57 -9.59
N GLN A 145 -5.63 -1.59 -9.40
CA GLN A 145 -4.23 -1.50 -9.81
C GLN A 145 -4.07 -1.31 -11.34
N LYS A 146 -4.91 -1.96 -12.15
CA LYS A 146 -4.93 -1.77 -13.61
C LYS A 146 -5.40 -0.37 -14.01
N ILE A 147 -6.50 0.10 -13.43
CA ILE A 147 -7.06 1.44 -13.72
C ILE A 147 -6.09 2.53 -13.29
N HIS A 148 -5.47 2.40 -12.12
CA HIS A 148 -4.45 3.32 -11.64
C HIS A 148 -3.27 3.39 -12.61
N PHE A 149 -2.75 2.24 -13.04
CA PHE A 149 -1.63 2.19 -13.99
C PHE A 149 -1.94 2.88 -15.32
N VAL A 150 -3.09 2.56 -15.93
CA VAL A 150 -3.53 3.19 -17.19
C VAL A 150 -3.75 4.69 -17.00
N SER A 151 -4.43 5.10 -15.92
CA SER A 151 -4.72 6.51 -15.66
C SER A 151 -3.44 7.34 -15.44
N VAL A 152 -2.45 6.79 -14.71
CA VAL A 152 -1.15 7.44 -14.54
C VAL A 152 -0.40 7.54 -15.87
N LEU A 153 -0.42 6.49 -16.70
CA LEU A 153 0.20 6.53 -18.02
C LEU A 153 -0.43 7.62 -18.92
N THR A 154 -1.75 7.71 -18.94
CA THR A 154 -2.48 8.77 -19.66
C THR A 154 -2.11 10.16 -19.15
N LEU A 155 -2.01 10.34 -17.83
CA LEU A 155 -1.59 11.61 -17.23
C LEU A 155 -0.14 11.96 -17.61
N LEU A 156 0.78 11.00 -17.64
CA LEU A 156 2.16 11.22 -18.05
C LEU A 156 2.27 11.62 -19.54
N VAL A 157 1.56 10.93 -20.43
CA VAL A 157 1.51 11.28 -21.86
C VAL A 157 0.88 12.66 -22.05
N SER A 158 -0.23 12.94 -21.34
CA SER A 158 -0.87 14.26 -21.35
C SER A 158 0.07 15.36 -20.87
N LEU A 159 0.85 15.09 -19.83
CA LEU A 159 1.82 16.04 -19.29
C LEU A 159 2.96 16.29 -20.29
N TRP A 160 3.45 15.25 -20.96
CA TRP A 160 4.47 15.37 -22.01
C TRP A 160 4.03 16.29 -23.15
N TYR A 161 2.81 16.11 -23.67
CA TYR A 161 2.28 16.99 -24.72
C TYR A 161 2.03 18.43 -24.22
N HIS A 162 1.62 18.60 -22.95
CA HIS A 162 1.37 19.93 -22.38
C HIS A 162 2.65 20.74 -22.16
N ILE A 163 3.71 20.07 -21.73
CA ILE A 163 5.03 20.66 -21.46
C ILE A 163 5.70 21.19 -22.74
N ASN A 164 5.44 20.57 -23.89
CA ASN A 164 6.02 20.96 -25.17
C ASN A 164 5.55 22.36 -25.65
N VAL A 165 4.62 22.99 -24.92
CA VAL A 165 4.05 24.32 -25.20
C VAL A 165 4.77 25.42 -24.40
N ASN A 166 6.12 25.43 -24.41
CA ASN A 166 6.96 26.56 -23.94
C ASN A 166 7.11 26.81 -22.42
N HIS A 167 7.09 25.78 -21.57
CA HIS A 167 7.41 25.94 -20.14
C HIS A 167 8.55 25.03 -19.64
N ARG A 168 9.70 25.63 -19.32
CA ARG A 168 10.92 24.92 -18.84
C ARG A 168 10.85 24.48 -17.37
N LEU A 169 10.08 25.18 -16.53
CA LEU A 169 10.02 24.91 -15.08
C LEU A 169 9.34 23.57 -14.72
N PRO A 170 8.19 23.17 -15.31
CA PRO A 170 7.56 21.89 -15.02
C PRO A 170 8.43 20.67 -15.37
N LEU A 171 9.24 20.78 -16.43
CA LEU A 171 10.23 19.76 -16.81
C LEU A 171 11.30 19.55 -15.75
N ILE A 172 11.78 20.65 -15.17
CA ILE A 172 12.79 20.60 -14.10
C ILE A 172 12.22 19.94 -12.85
N TYR A 173 11.00 20.28 -12.44
CA TYR A 173 10.36 19.60 -11.30
C TYR A 173 10.11 18.11 -11.58
N LEU A 174 9.66 17.76 -12.80
CA LEU A 174 9.43 16.36 -13.18
C LEU A 174 10.74 15.56 -13.26
N SER A 175 11.82 16.16 -13.77
CA SER A 175 13.14 15.52 -13.85
C SER A 175 13.75 15.31 -12.46
N ILE A 176 13.65 16.30 -11.55
CA ILE A 176 14.10 16.15 -10.16
C ILE A 176 13.28 15.09 -9.42
N ALA A 177 11.95 15.10 -9.56
CA ALA A 177 11.09 14.11 -8.92
C ALA A 177 11.35 12.69 -9.44
N SER A 178 11.51 12.53 -10.76
CA SER A 178 11.79 11.23 -11.37
C SER A 178 13.18 10.71 -11.02
N THR A 179 14.21 11.54 -11.05
CA THR A 179 15.58 11.15 -10.64
C THR A 179 15.65 10.76 -9.17
N LEU A 180 15.01 11.51 -8.27
CA LEU A 180 14.94 11.15 -6.85
C LEU A 180 14.21 9.82 -6.62
N GLN A 181 13.12 9.57 -7.35
CA GLN A 181 12.39 8.30 -7.28
C GLN A 181 13.20 7.14 -7.85
N ILE A 182 13.91 7.35 -8.95
CA ILE A 182 14.80 6.34 -9.55
C ILE A 182 15.92 6.00 -8.56
N TYR A 183 16.58 7.01 -7.98
CA TYR A 183 17.63 6.83 -6.98
C TYR A 183 17.14 6.02 -5.76
N ARG A 184 15.96 6.37 -5.22
CA ARG A 184 15.35 5.62 -4.11
C ARG A 184 15.03 4.17 -4.49
N ASN A 185 14.55 3.94 -5.71
CA ASN A 185 14.14 2.62 -6.18
C ASN A 185 15.30 1.72 -6.59
N THR A 186 16.44 2.29 -7.03
CA THR A 186 17.65 1.55 -7.40
C THR A 186 18.53 1.26 -6.18
N GLY A 187 18.61 2.18 -5.21
CA GLY A 187 19.45 2.02 -4.02
C GLY A 187 19.10 0.81 -3.14
N THR A 188 17.83 0.37 -3.16
CA THR A 188 17.38 -0.78 -2.35
C THR A 188 17.38 -2.11 -3.12
N ARG A 189 17.81 -2.12 -4.39
CA ARG A 189 17.69 -3.30 -5.27
C ARG A 189 19.03 -4.05 -5.31
N SER A 190 19.08 -5.24 -4.71
CA SER A 190 20.22 -6.15 -4.84
C SER A 190 19.90 -7.26 -5.83
N ARG A 191 20.75 -7.45 -6.85
CA ARG A 191 20.71 -8.64 -7.71
C ARG A 191 21.63 -9.70 -7.11
N SER A 192 21.04 -10.84 -6.81
CA SER A 192 21.65 -11.95 -6.09
C SER A 192 21.47 -13.25 -6.87
N ASP A 193 22.33 -14.23 -6.59
CA ASP A 193 22.14 -15.57 -7.11
C ASP A 193 21.22 -16.34 -6.18
N MET A 194 20.36 -17.18 -6.74
CA MET A 194 19.39 -17.96 -5.98
C MET A 194 19.40 -19.40 -6.46
N VAL A 195 19.37 -20.29 -5.49
CA VAL A 195 19.11 -21.71 -5.65
C VAL A 195 17.68 -21.99 -5.18
N ALA A 196 16.86 -22.52 -6.07
CA ALA A 196 15.49 -22.94 -5.80
C ALA A 196 15.44 -24.46 -5.64
N GLU A 197 14.95 -24.91 -4.50
CA GLU A 197 14.76 -26.31 -4.16
C GLU A 197 13.29 -26.56 -3.88
N GLN A 198 12.71 -27.62 -4.45
CA GLN A 198 11.38 -28.07 -4.09
C GLN A 198 11.48 -29.03 -2.91
N VAL A 199 11.00 -28.61 -1.74
CA VAL A 199 11.13 -29.37 -0.48
C VAL A 199 10.03 -30.43 -0.33
N SER A 200 8.88 -30.26 -0.99
CA SER A 200 7.81 -31.26 -0.97
C SER A 200 7.41 -31.70 -2.37
N SER A 201 7.52 -33.02 -2.59
CA SER A 201 7.22 -33.73 -3.83
C SER A 201 6.60 -35.09 -3.46
N ALA A 202 5.33 -35.10 -3.05
CA ALA A 202 4.60 -36.35 -2.81
C ALA A 202 3.09 -36.20 -3.04
N GLY A 203 2.70 -35.66 -4.21
CA GLY A 203 1.41 -35.88 -4.87
C GLY A 203 0.08 -35.53 -4.18
N LEU A 204 0.05 -35.22 -2.88
CA LEU A 204 -1.18 -35.05 -2.10
C LEU A 204 -1.42 -33.63 -1.57
N GLY A 205 -0.51 -32.67 -1.82
CA GLY A 205 -0.62 -31.30 -1.28
C GLY A 205 0.04 -30.21 -2.14
N PRO A 206 -0.12 -28.92 -1.77
CA PRO A 206 0.53 -27.82 -2.47
C PRO A 206 2.06 -27.96 -2.35
N SER A 207 2.78 -27.76 -3.46
CA SER A 207 4.24 -27.81 -3.46
C SER A 207 4.80 -26.69 -2.60
N VAL A 208 5.84 -26.99 -1.81
CA VAL A 208 6.57 -25.99 -1.03
C VAL A 208 7.97 -25.84 -1.63
N PHE A 209 8.35 -24.59 -1.90
CA PHE A 209 9.63 -24.23 -2.47
C PHE A 209 10.48 -23.53 -1.42
N ARG A 210 11.74 -23.93 -1.28
CA ARG A 210 12.77 -23.22 -0.52
C ARG A 210 13.65 -22.49 -1.51
N LEU A 211 13.71 -21.17 -1.37
CA LEU A 211 14.60 -20.32 -2.15
C LEU A 211 15.76 -19.89 -1.25
N THR A 212 16.96 -20.34 -1.58
CA THR A 212 18.20 -19.95 -0.92
C THR A 212 18.87 -18.87 -1.75
N CYS A 213 19.02 -17.68 -1.19
CA CYS A 213 19.54 -16.52 -1.90
C CYS A 213 20.90 -16.11 -1.32
N SER A 214 21.90 -15.93 -2.16
CA SER A 214 23.21 -15.41 -1.73
C SER A 214 23.20 -13.88 -1.71
N LEU A 215 23.49 -13.30 -0.55
CA LEU A 215 23.61 -11.86 -0.43
C LEU A 215 25.04 -11.40 -0.75
N LYS A 216 25.16 -10.40 -1.62
CA LYS A 216 26.44 -9.75 -1.93
C LYS A 216 26.99 -8.92 -0.77
N ARG A 217 26.10 -8.44 0.10
CA ARG A 217 26.41 -7.64 1.29
C ARG A 217 25.79 -8.34 2.49
N LYS A 218 26.56 -8.48 3.57
CA LYS A 218 26.05 -8.98 4.85
C LYS A 218 24.90 -8.09 5.34
N TRP A 219 23.77 -8.71 5.65
CA TRP A 219 22.64 -8.05 6.30
C TRP A 219 22.64 -8.45 7.77
N GLU A 220 22.20 -7.53 8.64
CA GLU A 220 21.87 -7.86 10.01
C GLU A 220 20.37 -8.15 10.04
N VAL A 221 20.01 -9.41 9.82
CA VAL A 221 18.61 -9.81 9.72
C VAL A 221 18.01 -9.91 11.12
N LYS A 222 16.83 -9.32 11.29
CA LYS A 222 16.10 -9.33 12.56
C LYS A 222 14.78 -10.11 12.44
N PRO A 223 14.31 -10.76 13.52
CA PRO A 223 13.05 -11.49 13.51
C PRO A 223 11.86 -10.62 13.10
N GLY A 224 10.99 -11.18 12.24
CA GLY A 224 9.82 -10.49 11.71
C GLY A 224 10.09 -9.59 10.50
N GLN A 225 11.34 -9.53 10.03
CA GLN A 225 11.66 -8.85 8.78
C GLN A 225 11.23 -9.67 7.56
N TYR A 226 10.86 -8.96 6.49
CA TYR A 226 10.44 -9.53 5.23
C TYR A 226 11.12 -8.79 4.07
N ILE A 227 11.21 -9.47 2.93
CA ILE A 227 11.88 -8.98 1.72
C ILE A 227 10.94 -9.08 0.53
N TYR A 228 11.08 -8.15 -0.41
CA TYR A 228 10.40 -8.25 -1.69
C TYR A 228 11.28 -8.97 -2.69
N VAL A 229 10.73 -10.04 -3.25
CA VAL A 229 11.40 -10.89 -4.23
C VAL A 229 10.81 -10.65 -5.61
N THR A 230 11.70 -10.53 -6.59
CA THR A 230 11.37 -10.52 -8.02
C THR A 230 12.24 -11.55 -8.71
N ILE A 231 11.62 -12.45 -9.48
CA ILE A 231 12.32 -13.51 -10.21
C ILE A 231 12.17 -13.25 -11.72
N PRO A 232 13.15 -12.60 -12.37
CA PRO A 232 13.03 -12.23 -13.78
C PRO A 232 12.88 -13.43 -14.72
N GLY A 233 13.55 -14.55 -14.40
CA GLY A 233 13.56 -15.77 -15.23
C GLY A 233 12.22 -16.49 -15.33
N LEU A 234 11.29 -16.22 -14.40
CA LEU A 234 9.97 -16.85 -14.33
C LEU A 234 8.95 -16.27 -15.34
N ALA A 235 9.30 -15.16 -16.01
CA ALA A 235 8.32 -14.19 -16.48
C ALA A 235 8.25 -13.99 -18.01
N LYS A 236 8.41 -15.05 -18.80
CA LYS A 236 8.46 -14.90 -20.28
C LYS A 236 7.14 -14.46 -20.93
N HIS A 237 5.97 -14.63 -20.31
CA HIS A 237 4.68 -14.39 -20.99
C HIS A 237 3.72 -13.36 -20.36
N ARG A 238 4.04 -12.75 -19.20
CA ARG A 238 3.03 -11.93 -18.46
C ARG A 238 3.53 -10.66 -17.78
N LEU A 239 4.66 -10.07 -18.20
CA LEU A 239 5.27 -8.90 -17.51
C LEU A 239 5.52 -9.15 -16.00
N LEU A 240 5.59 -10.42 -15.58
CA LEU A 240 5.73 -10.82 -14.18
C LEU A 240 7.08 -10.40 -13.58
N PHE A 241 8.08 -10.11 -14.42
CA PHE A 241 9.39 -9.63 -13.99
C PHE A 241 9.34 -8.21 -13.38
N LEU A 242 8.22 -7.50 -13.55
CA LEU A 242 7.95 -6.21 -12.91
C LEU A 242 7.23 -6.37 -11.57
N GLN A 243 6.76 -7.58 -11.24
CA GLN A 243 6.06 -7.83 -9.99
C GLN A 243 7.06 -8.23 -8.91
N SER A 244 6.97 -7.55 -7.76
CA SER A 244 7.72 -7.89 -6.56
C SER A 244 6.76 -8.37 -5.48
N HIS A 245 7.04 -9.51 -4.88
CA HIS A 245 6.17 -10.12 -3.86
C HIS A 245 6.87 -10.18 -2.50
N PRO A 246 6.19 -9.81 -1.40
CA PRO A 246 6.77 -9.84 -0.07
C PRO A 246 6.80 -11.28 0.48
N TYR A 247 7.92 -11.66 1.09
CA TYR A 247 8.07 -12.91 1.82
C TYR A 247 8.91 -12.69 3.07
N TYR A 248 8.54 -13.35 4.17
CA TYR A 248 9.33 -13.32 5.40
C TYR A 248 10.66 -14.05 5.22
N ILE A 249 11.68 -13.54 5.89
CA ILE A 249 12.97 -14.23 5.97
C ILE A 249 12.79 -15.39 6.96
N ALA A 250 12.93 -16.62 6.45
CA ALA A 250 12.70 -17.83 7.25
C ALA A 250 13.94 -18.19 8.08
N TRP A 251 15.11 -18.04 7.48
CA TRP A 251 16.39 -18.38 8.10
C TRP A 251 17.53 -17.56 7.48
N GLU A 252 18.58 -17.33 8.26
CA GLU A 252 19.85 -16.77 7.80
C GLU A 252 20.96 -17.77 8.10
N ASP A 253 21.80 -18.07 7.11
CA ASP A 253 22.97 -18.92 7.28
C ASP A 253 24.22 -18.24 6.70
N GLN A 254 25.39 -18.77 7.01
CA GLN A 254 26.65 -18.31 6.44
C GLN A 254 27.22 -19.42 5.56
N CYS A 255 27.50 -19.09 4.31
CA CYS A 255 28.10 -20.06 3.39
C CYS A 255 29.50 -20.43 3.90
N PRO A 256 29.78 -21.70 4.26
CA PRO A 256 31.03 -22.10 4.91
C PRO A 256 32.28 -21.81 4.06
N ARG A 257 32.12 -21.83 2.73
CA ARG A 257 33.23 -21.67 1.77
C ARG A 257 33.54 -20.22 1.42
N SER A 258 32.54 -19.35 1.38
CA SER A 258 32.68 -17.97 0.89
C SER A 258 32.43 -16.91 1.95
N GLY A 259 31.94 -17.28 3.14
CA GLY A 259 31.51 -16.35 4.18
C GLY A 259 30.31 -15.48 3.79
N ALA A 260 29.67 -15.75 2.64
CA ALA A 260 28.52 -14.99 2.17
C ALA A 260 27.28 -15.32 3.03
N SER A 261 26.52 -14.28 3.42
CA SER A 261 25.23 -14.45 4.09
C SER A 261 24.21 -15.04 3.12
N LEU A 262 23.61 -16.16 3.49
CA LEU A 262 22.57 -16.88 2.77
C LEU A 262 21.25 -16.64 3.48
N ILE A 263 20.24 -16.22 2.71
CA ILE A 263 18.87 -16.07 3.23
C ILE A 263 17.99 -17.14 2.62
N HIS A 264 17.24 -17.83 3.47
CA HIS A 264 16.25 -18.80 3.05
C HIS A 264 14.84 -18.22 3.15
N ILE A 265 14.07 -18.44 2.10
CA ILE A 265 12.66 -18.07 2.00
C ILE A 265 11.89 -19.34 1.69
N ILE A 266 10.79 -19.55 2.42
CA ILE A 266 9.88 -20.67 2.16
C ILE A 266 8.64 -20.10 1.49
N ILE A 267 8.29 -20.65 0.34
CA ILE A 267 7.14 -20.24 -0.46
C ILE A 267 6.23 -21.43 -0.70
N GLU A 268 5.00 -21.30 -0.22
CA GLU A 268 3.93 -22.24 -0.52
C GLU A 268 3.34 -21.94 -1.90
N GLU A 269 3.05 -22.99 -2.66
CA GLU A 269 2.37 -22.84 -3.93
C GLU A 269 0.90 -22.43 -3.76
N ARG A 270 0.59 -21.21 -4.20
CA ARG A 270 -0.78 -20.70 -4.35
C ARG A 270 -1.09 -20.31 -5.80
N LYS A 271 -2.35 -20.00 -6.09
CA LYS A 271 -2.79 -19.51 -7.41
C LYS A 271 -2.08 -18.19 -7.78
N GLY A 272 -1.46 -18.12 -8.96
CA GLY A 272 -0.91 -16.87 -9.51
C GLY A 272 0.60 -16.91 -9.70
N PHE A 273 1.33 -16.01 -9.05
CA PHE A 273 2.81 -15.94 -9.15
C PHE A 273 3.46 -17.22 -8.62
N THR A 274 3.04 -17.69 -7.44
CA THR A 274 3.62 -18.84 -6.75
C THR A 274 3.44 -20.17 -7.49
N SER A 275 2.34 -20.37 -8.23
CA SER A 275 2.17 -21.57 -9.09
C SER A 275 3.17 -21.63 -10.23
N MET A 276 3.74 -20.50 -10.64
CA MET A 276 4.79 -20.47 -11.67
C MET A 276 6.13 -20.98 -11.14
N LEU A 277 6.32 -21.07 -9.82
CA LEU A 277 7.54 -21.61 -9.21
C LEU A 277 7.75 -23.09 -9.54
N ARG A 278 6.73 -23.84 -9.96
CA ARG A 278 6.89 -25.19 -10.50
C ARG A 278 7.81 -25.27 -11.72
N HIS A 279 7.89 -24.20 -12.49
CA HIS A 279 8.71 -24.12 -13.70
C HIS A 279 10.02 -23.39 -13.46
N ILE A 280 10.39 -23.19 -12.20
CA ILE A 280 11.60 -22.48 -11.83
C ILE A 280 12.83 -23.31 -12.20
N ARG A 281 13.87 -22.65 -12.72
CA ARG A 281 15.18 -23.30 -12.85
C ARG A 281 15.83 -23.40 -11.47
N PRO A 282 16.56 -24.49 -11.16
CA PRO A 282 17.23 -24.66 -9.88
C PRO A 282 18.15 -23.49 -9.56
N GLU A 283 18.91 -23.00 -10.55
CA GLU A 283 19.80 -21.86 -10.39
C GLU A 283 19.39 -20.73 -11.32
N GLN A 284 19.20 -19.53 -10.76
CA GLN A 284 18.96 -18.32 -11.53
C GLN A 284 19.12 -17.06 -10.69
N SER A 285 19.21 -15.91 -11.36
CA SER A 285 19.28 -14.63 -10.66
C SER A 285 17.93 -14.23 -10.06
N ILE A 286 17.97 -13.81 -8.80
CA ILE A 286 16.86 -13.19 -8.07
C ILE A 286 17.17 -11.71 -7.84
N ILE A 287 16.12 -10.93 -7.68
CA ILE A 287 16.22 -9.52 -7.29
C ILE A 287 15.50 -9.37 -5.96
N ILE A 288 16.26 -8.94 -4.96
CA ILE A 288 15.81 -8.79 -3.58
C ILE A 288 15.79 -7.31 -3.23
N ARG A 289 14.73 -6.89 -2.54
CA ARG A 289 14.63 -5.58 -1.90
C ARG A 289 14.31 -5.74 -0.42
N GLY A 290 14.98 -4.97 0.43
CA GLY A 290 14.82 -5.00 1.88
C GLY A 290 16.17 -4.94 2.59
N PRO A 291 16.23 -5.42 3.84
CA PRO A 291 15.12 -5.99 4.62
C PRO A 291 14.11 -4.91 5.05
N TYR A 292 12.83 -5.28 5.11
CA TYR A 292 11.74 -4.44 5.61
C TYR A 292 11.12 -5.05 6.87
N GLY A 293 10.35 -4.26 7.60
CA GLY A 293 9.74 -4.69 8.85
C GLY A 293 10.56 -4.30 10.08
N ALA A 294 9.97 -4.52 11.25
CA ALA A 294 10.54 -4.17 12.53
C ALA A 294 10.76 -5.41 13.39
N GLU A 295 11.77 -5.32 14.25
CA GLU A 295 12.09 -6.35 15.22
C GLU A 295 11.04 -6.36 16.35
N HIS A 296 10.49 -7.53 16.61
CA HIS A 296 9.63 -7.75 17.78
C HIS A 296 10.51 -8.24 18.94
N LYS A 297 10.61 -7.44 20.00
CA LYS A 297 11.46 -7.72 21.18
C LYS A 297 10.83 -8.76 22.11
N LEU A 298 10.66 -9.99 21.60
CA LEU A 298 10.07 -11.11 22.33
C LEU A 298 10.95 -11.59 23.49
N HIS A 299 12.25 -11.30 23.46
CA HIS A 299 13.23 -11.65 24.49
C HIS A 299 12.94 -11.06 25.89
N ARG A 300 12.02 -10.09 25.98
CA ARG A 300 11.62 -9.41 27.23
C ARG A 300 10.55 -10.14 28.02
N PHE A 301 9.88 -11.12 27.42
CA PHE A 301 8.79 -11.87 28.03
C PHE A 301 9.30 -13.17 28.64
N ASP A 302 8.68 -13.58 29.74
CA ASP A 302 9.04 -14.81 30.45
C ASP A 302 8.50 -16.05 29.70
N LYS A 303 7.35 -15.89 29.05
CA LYS A 303 6.68 -16.93 28.26
C LYS A 303 6.38 -16.42 26.85
N VAL A 304 6.65 -17.23 25.84
CA VAL A 304 6.27 -16.91 24.44
C VAL A 304 5.48 -18.07 23.86
N LEU A 305 4.24 -17.78 23.45
CA LEU A 305 3.34 -18.73 22.80
C LEU A 305 3.22 -18.37 21.32
N PHE A 306 3.67 -19.26 20.45
CA PHE A 306 3.49 -19.14 19.01
C PHE A 306 2.29 -19.98 18.55
N LEU A 307 1.30 -19.33 17.93
CA LEU A 307 0.07 -19.95 17.43
C LEU A 307 -0.02 -19.85 15.91
N TYR A 308 -0.22 -20.99 15.24
CA TYR A 308 -0.30 -21.05 13.78
C TYR A 308 -1.55 -21.76 13.31
N ASN A 309 -2.11 -21.26 12.21
CA ASN A 309 -3.30 -21.83 11.56
C ASN A 309 -3.08 -22.22 10.09
N GLU A 310 -1.87 -21.99 9.55
CA GLU A 310 -1.52 -22.27 8.16
C GLU A 310 -0.10 -22.87 8.06
N LEU A 311 0.26 -23.35 6.88
CA LEU A 311 1.53 -24.05 6.61
C LEU A 311 2.78 -23.16 6.75
N SER A 312 2.63 -21.83 6.70
CA SER A 312 3.77 -20.90 6.64
C SER A 312 4.35 -20.54 8.01
N LEU A 313 4.96 -21.52 8.69
CA LEU A 313 5.84 -21.34 9.87
C LEU A 313 6.99 -20.35 9.61
N ALA A 314 7.33 -20.15 8.34
CA ALA A 314 8.46 -19.36 7.86
C ALA A 314 8.61 -17.97 8.51
N SER A 315 7.50 -17.29 8.81
CA SER A 315 7.53 -15.93 9.38
C SER A 315 8.08 -15.86 10.81
N GLN A 316 8.05 -16.98 11.53
CA GLN A 316 8.38 -17.03 12.95
C GLN A 316 9.57 -17.95 13.25
N LEU A 317 10.06 -18.73 12.28
CA LEU A 317 11.26 -19.58 12.44
C LEU A 317 12.48 -18.79 12.92
N LEU A 318 12.75 -17.64 12.32
CA LEU A 318 13.86 -16.77 12.74
C LEU A 318 13.63 -16.20 14.16
N ALA A 319 12.38 -15.94 14.54
CA ALA A 319 12.06 -15.48 15.89
C ALA A 319 12.31 -16.58 16.93
N ILE A 320 11.89 -17.82 16.63
CA ILE A 320 12.13 -18.99 17.46
C ILE A 320 13.64 -19.22 17.63
N ARG A 321 14.39 -19.21 16.52
CA ARG A 321 15.85 -19.36 16.54
C ARG A 321 16.51 -18.32 17.45
N ASN A 322 16.24 -17.04 17.22
CA ASN A 322 16.86 -15.97 17.99
C ASN A 322 16.48 -16.03 19.48
N LEU A 323 15.28 -16.49 19.81
CA LEU A 323 14.86 -16.73 21.19
C LEU A 323 15.61 -17.91 21.83
N LEU A 324 15.86 -18.98 21.09
CA LEU A 324 16.64 -20.13 21.57
C LEU A 324 18.11 -19.78 21.75
N GLU A 325 18.72 -19.08 20.79
CA GLU A 325 20.09 -18.57 20.91
C GLU A 325 20.20 -17.61 22.12
N ALA A 326 19.28 -16.66 22.25
CA ALA A 326 19.27 -15.73 23.38
C ALA A 326 19.03 -16.41 24.74
N HIS A 327 18.28 -17.53 24.76
CA HIS A 327 18.11 -18.36 25.96
C HIS A 327 19.40 -19.10 26.32
N ASN A 328 20.07 -19.71 25.34
CA ASN A 328 21.36 -20.39 25.53
C ASN A 328 22.44 -19.42 26.02
N ASP A 329 22.46 -18.20 25.48
CA ASP A 329 23.37 -17.12 25.88
C ASP A 329 22.96 -16.44 27.20
N GLN A 330 21.87 -16.89 27.85
CA GLN A 330 21.32 -16.31 29.09
C GLN A 330 20.99 -14.80 28.98
N SER A 331 20.73 -14.32 27.77
CA SER A 331 20.42 -12.90 27.49
C SER A 331 18.91 -12.61 27.43
N ALA A 332 18.08 -13.64 27.25
CA ALA A 332 16.62 -13.55 27.28
C ALA A 332 16.04 -13.92 28.65
N ARG A 333 14.90 -13.32 29.00
CA ARG A 333 14.12 -13.69 30.19
C ARG A 333 13.24 -14.94 29.99
N LEU A 334 13.37 -15.58 28.83
CA LEU A 334 12.50 -16.66 28.39
C LEU A 334 12.69 -17.91 29.26
N ARG A 335 11.61 -18.35 29.91
CA ARG A 335 11.52 -19.58 30.71
C ARG A 335 10.77 -20.69 29.97
N ARG A 336 9.74 -20.30 29.21
CA ARG A 336 8.87 -21.23 28.48
C ARG A 336 8.61 -20.77 27.06
N LEU A 337 8.87 -21.65 26.11
CA LEU A 337 8.58 -21.48 24.69
C LEU A 337 7.59 -22.55 24.23
N SER A 338 6.40 -22.12 23.83
CA SER A 338 5.34 -23.03 23.39
C SER A 338 5.02 -22.78 21.91
N LEU A 339 5.12 -23.83 21.10
CA LEU A 339 4.79 -23.82 19.67
C LEU A 339 3.54 -24.67 19.45
N VAL A 340 2.42 -24.05 19.08
CA VAL A 340 1.18 -24.74 18.78
C VAL A 340 0.80 -24.53 17.32
N TRP A 341 0.82 -25.61 16.57
CA TRP A 341 0.47 -25.61 15.16
C TRP A 341 -0.86 -26.31 14.93
N LEU A 342 -1.86 -25.54 14.48
CA LEU A 342 -3.17 -26.04 14.13
C LEU A 342 -3.21 -26.36 12.64
N LEU A 343 -3.31 -27.65 12.36
CA LEU A 343 -3.43 -28.20 11.02
C LEU A 343 -4.89 -28.55 10.75
N HIS A 344 -5.45 -28.01 9.67
CA HIS A 344 -6.86 -28.26 9.30
C HIS A 344 -7.02 -29.44 8.37
N THR A 345 -5.96 -29.79 7.62
CA THR A 345 -6.07 -30.78 6.55
C THR A 345 -5.21 -32.02 6.82
N HIS A 346 -5.76 -33.22 6.57
CA HIS A 346 -5.03 -34.50 6.66
C HIS A 346 -3.73 -34.54 5.85
N VAL A 347 -3.65 -33.72 4.80
CA VAL A 347 -2.47 -33.54 3.94
C VAL A 347 -1.32 -32.88 4.71
N GLU A 348 -1.61 -31.86 5.51
CA GLU A 348 -0.61 -31.12 6.28
C GLU A 348 0.02 -32.00 7.37
N ILE A 349 -0.78 -32.87 7.99
CA ILE A 349 -0.33 -33.84 9.00
C ILE A 349 0.61 -34.88 8.39
N LYS A 350 0.37 -35.32 7.15
CA LYS A 350 1.25 -36.28 6.46
C LYS A 350 2.60 -35.64 6.10
N LEU A 351 2.61 -34.37 5.68
CA LEU A 351 3.83 -33.63 5.34
C LEU A 351 4.78 -33.48 6.53
N THR A 352 4.26 -33.22 7.73
CA THR A 352 5.07 -33.09 8.95
C THR A 352 5.58 -34.42 9.47
N SER A 353 4.77 -35.48 9.37
CA SER A 353 5.17 -36.84 9.78
C SER A 353 6.27 -37.44 8.89
N GLY A 354 6.32 -37.07 7.61
CA GLY A 354 7.38 -37.49 6.68
C GLY A 354 8.72 -36.79 6.91
N SER A 355 8.69 -35.51 7.31
CA SER A 355 9.90 -34.72 7.54
C SER A 355 10.66 -35.11 8.82
N SER A 356 10.02 -35.82 9.76
CA SER A 356 10.69 -36.35 10.95
C SER A 356 11.64 -37.52 10.66
N LYS A 357 11.64 -38.06 9.43
CA LYS A 357 12.51 -39.16 8.99
C LYS A 357 13.71 -38.74 8.13
N VAL A 358 13.80 -37.47 7.72
CA VAL A 358 14.87 -36.98 6.81
C VAL A 358 15.79 -36.03 7.58
N ASP A 359 17.09 -36.29 7.47
CA ASP A 359 18.24 -35.58 8.05
C ASP A 359 18.50 -35.70 9.56
N LYS A 360 18.88 -36.92 9.96
CA LYS A 360 19.85 -37.12 11.06
C LYS A 360 21.27 -36.86 10.56
N GLY A 361 21.55 -35.63 10.14
CA GLY A 361 22.90 -35.14 9.89
C GLY A 361 23.57 -34.70 11.18
N ASN A 362 24.90 -34.71 11.22
CA ASN A 362 25.77 -34.68 12.40
C ASN A 362 25.61 -33.49 13.40
N GLU A 363 24.77 -32.48 13.13
CA GLU A 363 24.46 -31.39 14.07
C GLU A 363 23.27 -31.71 15.02
N SER A 364 22.66 -32.89 14.87
CA SER A 364 21.44 -33.30 15.58
C SER A 364 21.64 -33.79 17.03
N GLN A 365 22.85 -33.78 17.59
CA GLN A 365 23.05 -34.19 18.99
C GLN A 365 22.52 -33.16 20.00
N GLN A 366 22.47 -31.86 19.66
CA GLN A 366 21.92 -30.84 20.56
C GLN A 366 20.38 -30.70 20.52
N PHE A 367 19.70 -31.24 19.51
CA PHE A 367 18.24 -31.13 19.36
C PHE A 367 17.46 -32.39 19.79
N SER A 368 18.13 -33.32 20.49
CA SER A 368 17.61 -34.65 20.86
C SER A 368 16.43 -34.65 21.85
N GLN A 369 16.02 -33.49 22.39
CA GLN A 369 14.90 -33.36 23.34
C GLN A 369 13.67 -32.62 22.81
N ILE A 370 13.52 -32.39 21.50
CA ILE A 370 12.23 -31.91 20.98
C ILE A 370 11.26 -33.10 20.90
N SER A 371 10.56 -33.40 22.00
CA SER A 371 9.43 -34.34 21.95
C SER A 371 8.29 -33.67 21.18
N ALA A 372 8.24 -33.85 19.86
CA ALA A 372 7.13 -33.39 19.04
C ALA A 372 5.89 -34.23 19.38
N ARG A 373 5.07 -33.73 20.31
CA ARG A 373 3.82 -34.38 20.71
C ARG A 373 2.71 -33.92 19.77
N PHE A 374 2.39 -34.74 18.77
CA PHE A 374 1.24 -34.50 17.91
C PHE A 374 -0.03 -34.96 18.60
N TYR A 375 -0.93 -34.02 18.89
CA TYR A 375 -2.25 -34.32 19.44
C TYR A 375 -3.30 -34.14 18.34
N LYS A 376 -3.98 -35.23 17.96
CA LYS A 376 -5.12 -35.15 17.06
C LYS A 376 -6.33 -34.68 17.87
N VAL A 377 -6.79 -33.47 17.61
CA VAL A 377 -7.99 -32.92 18.25
C VAL A 377 -9.17 -33.14 17.30
N HIS A 378 -10.18 -33.87 17.76
CA HIS A 378 -11.38 -34.17 16.96
C HIS A 378 -12.45 -33.06 17.02
N GLU A 379 -12.38 -32.19 18.02
CA GLU A 379 -13.28 -31.06 18.22
C GLU A 379 -12.60 -29.71 17.96
N LYS A 380 -13.39 -28.66 17.86
CA LYS A 380 -12.86 -27.30 17.69
C LYS A 380 -12.08 -26.91 18.95
N LEU A 381 -10.76 -26.78 18.83
CA LEU A 381 -9.88 -26.44 19.95
C LEU A 381 -10.35 -25.15 20.64
N ASN A 382 -10.60 -25.22 21.95
CA ASN A 382 -10.90 -24.05 22.76
C ASN A 382 -9.60 -23.24 22.97
N ILE A 383 -9.43 -22.20 22.15
CA ILE A 383 -8.26 -21.32 22.15
C ILE A 383 -8.12 -20.59 23.49
N SER A 384 -9.24 -20.19 24.12
CA SER A 384 -9.20 -19.50 25.43
C SER A 384 -8.58 -20.41 26.47
N TRP A 385 -9.09 -21.64 26.59
CA TRP A 385 -8.57 -22.62 27.52
C TRP A 385 -7.09 -22.92 27.28
N LEU A 386 -6.63 -22.99 26.02
CA LEU A 386 -5.21 -23.20 25.69
C LEU A 386 -4.35 -22.03 26.18
N ILE A 387 -4.79 -20.79 25.92
CA ILE A 387 -4.08 -19.58 26.34
C ILE A 387 -4.04 -19.49 27.86
N ASP A 388 -5.16 -19.75 28.54
CA ASP A 388 -5.25 -19.74 30.00
C ASP A 388 -4.34 -20.80 30.61
N ARG A 389 -4.32 -22.01 30.03
CA ARG A 389 -3.44 -23.09 30.49
C ARG A 389 -1.96 -22.72 30.34
N GLU A 390 -1.55 -22.16 29.20
CA GLU A 390 -0.16 -21.74 28.98
C GLU A 390 0.21 -20.51 29.82
N TRP A 391 -0.76 -19.63 30.09
CA TRP A 391 -0.59 -18.52 31.01
C TRP A 391 -0.38 -19.00 32.45
N MET A 392 -1.18 -19.95 32.93
CA MET A 392 -1.11 -20.46 34.31
C MET A 392 0.03 -21.44 34.55
N ALA A 393 0.70 -21.93 33.50
CA ALA A 393 1.74 -22.94 33.63
C ALA A 393 2.95 -22.46 34.44
N GLU A 394 3.35 -21.19 34.31
CA GLU A 394 4.48 -20.58 35.01
C GLU A 394 4.21 -19.10 35.32
N ALA A 395 4.76 -18.57 36.41
CA ALA A 395 4.63 -17.15 36.75
C ALA A 395 5.46 -16.26 35.81
N GLY A 396 4.87 -15.14 35.38
CA GLY A 396 5.55 -14.15 34.54
C GLY A 396 4.67 -13.64 33.40
N ASN A 397 5.20 -12.66 32.67
CA ASN A 397 4.52 -12.05 31.54
C ASN A 397 4.60 -12.96 30.31
N MET A 398 3.51 -13.04 29.55
CA MET A 398 3.41 -13.83 28.32
C MET A 398 3.24 -12.95 27.09
N ALA A 399 3.94 -13.26 26.02
CA ALA A 399 3.65 -12.76 24.69
C ALA A 399 3.04 -13.87 23.83
N ILE A 400 2.04 -13.53 23.02
CA ILE A 400 1.42 -14.44 22.06
C ILE A 400 1.71 -13.89 20.66
N SER A 401 2.38 -14.68 19.84
CA SER A 401 2.65 -14.36 18.44
C SER A 401 1.78 -15.26 17.56
N VAL A 402 0.89 -14.64 16.80
CA VAL A 402 -0.13 -15.32 16.01
C VAL A 402 0.19 -15.19 14.53
N TYR A 403 0.03 -16.28 13.80
CA TYR A 403 0.04 -16.26 12.34
C TYR A 403 -1.09 -17.13 11.79
N GLY A 404 -2.01 -16.52 11.03
CA GLY A 404 -3.10 -17.26 10.44
C GLY A 404 -4.10 -16.41 9.69
N THR A 405 -5.31 -16.94 9.53
CA THR A 405 -6.39 -16.21 8.88
C THR A 405 -6.89 -15.05 9.76
N PRO A 406 -7.46 -13.98 9.17
CA PRO A 406 -8.00 -12.87 9.97
C PRO A 406 -9.08 -13.29 10.97
N SER A 407 -9.85 -14.35 10.67
CA SER A 407 -10.82 -14.91 11.60
C SER A 407 -10.17 -15.61 12.79
N PHE A 408 -9.04 -16.29 12.57
CA PHE A 408 -8.25 -16.93 13.62
C PHE A 408 -7.59 -15.88 14.52
N GLU A 409 -6.93 -14.87 13.94
CA GLU A 409 -6.35 -13.76 14.70
C GLU A 409 -7.38 -13.02 15.55
N LYS A 410 -8.58 -12.75 14.98
CA LYS A 410 -9.68 -12.13 15.71
C LYS A 410 -10.19 -13.01 16.85
N SER A 411 -10.18 -14.33 16.68
CA SER A 411 -10.61 -15.27 17.72
C SER A 411 -9.62 -15.31 18.89
N ILE A 412 -8.31 -15.29 18.60
CA ILE A 412 -7.26 -15.19 19.64
C ILE A 412 -7.32 -13.84 20.33
N SER A 413 -7.46 -12.74 19.58
CA SER A 413 -7.59 -11.42 20.18
C SER A 413 -8.80 -11.34 21.11
N LYS A 414 -9.93 -11.95 20.76
CA LYS A 414 -11.08 -12.05 21.67
C LYS A 414 -10.78 -12.87 22.91
N ALA A 415 -10.08 -13.99 22.77
CA ALA A 415 -9.73 -14.86 23.90
C ALA A 415 -8.75 -14.21 24.89
N VAL A 416 -7.87 -13.31 24.43
CA VAL A 416 -6.90 -12.59 25.28
C VAL A 416 -7.55 -11.43 26.05
N TYR A 417 -8.61 -10.83 25.52
CA TYR A 417 -9.32 -9.70 26.13
C TYR A 417 -10.67 -10.07 26.77
N ALA A 418 -11.05 -11.35 26.72
CA ALA A 418 -12.20 -11.90 27.44
C ALA A 418 -11.78 -12.19 28.88
#